data_AF-A0A8J5ED53-F1
#
_entry.id   AF-A0A8J5ED53-F1
#
_cell.length_a   1.000
_cell.length_b   1.000
_cell.length_c   1.000
_cell.angle_alpha   90.00
_cell.angle_beta   90.00
_cell.angle_gamma   90.00
#
_symmetry.space_group_name_H-M   'P 1'
#
loop_
_entity.id
_entity.type
_entity.pdbx_description
1 polymer ?
#
loop_
_entity_poly.entity_id
_entity_poly.type
_entity_poly.pdbx_seq_one_letter_code
_entity_poly.pdbx_strand_id
1 'polypeptide(L)'
;MDLVEKYCGIVKLLHNLLQNIYHADQPMPGEEQEDIVITSTQNNLLNMKCPLTGKPATELQNPIRWMDCKHIYEKEPVIHYISTKKPHPRCPVAGKFPKILQVGRVVCDALLTIAIDEMCLASVTNINSTMVEDFYRS
;
A
#
# COMPACT_ATOMS: atom_id res chain seq x y z
N MET A 1 -17.42 -11.18 15.26
CA MET A 1 -16.05 -10.62 15.29
C MET A 1 -15.10 -11.75 14.99
N ASP A 2 -14.67 -11.83 13.73
CA ASP A 2 -13.97 -12.99 13.18
C ASP A 2 -12.51 -13.08 13.64
N LEU A 3 -12.08 -14.30 13.96
CA LEU A 3 -10.74 -14.63 14.46
C LEU A 3 -9.61 -14.09 13.55
N VAL A 4 -9.90 -13.94 12.25
CA VAL A 4 -8.99 -13.44 11.21
C VAL A 4 -8.72 -11.94 11.34
N GLU A 5 -9.70 -11.13 11.72
CA GLU A 5 -9.51 -9.69 11.96
C GLU A 5 -8.63 -9.45 13.19
N LYS A 6 -8.84 -10.25 14.24
CA LYS A 6 -8.02 -10.19 15.46
C LYS A 6 -6.56 -10.54 15.16
N TYR A 7 -6.32 -11.55 14.33
CA TYR A 7 -4.96 -11.98 13.96
C TYR A 7 -4.23 -10.93 13.10
N CYS A 8 -4.93 -10.31 12.15
CA CYS A 8 -4.38 -9.22 11.33
C CYS A 8 -3.97 -8.00 12.17
N GLY A 9 -4.82 -7.63 13.15
CA GLY A 9 -4.51 -6.54 14.09
C GLY A 9 -3.28 -6.82 14.95
N ILE A 10 -3.13 -8.05 15.45
CA ILE A 10 -1.97 -8.47 16.25
C ILE A 10 -0.67 -8.40 15.42
N VAL A 11 -0.69 -8.86 14.16
CA VAL A 11 0.49 -8.83 13.29
C VAL A 11 0.93 -7.39 13.00
N LYS A 12 -0.02 -6.47 12.73
CA LYS A 12 0.27 -5.04 12.53
C LYS A 12 0.87 -4.40 13.80
N LEU A 13 0.32 -4.73 14.96
CA LEU A 13 0.79 -4.18 16.24
C LEU A 13 2.21 -4.67 16.58
N LEU A 14 2.50 -5.95 16.31
CA LEU A 14 3.84 -6.53 16.45
C LEU A 14 4.86 -5.89 15.50
N HIS A 15 4.51 -5.68 14.23
CA HIS A 15 5.39 -5.04 13.25
C HIS A 15 5.79 -3.62 13.67
N ASN A 16 4.81 -2.81 14.09
CA ASN A 16 5.06 -1.44 14.53
C ASN A 16 5.90 -1.38 15.82
N LEU A 17 5.65 -2.30 16.77
CA LEU A 17 6.46 -2.43 17.99
C LEU A 17 7.91 -2.80 17.66
N LEU A 18 8.13 -3.75 16.74
CA LEU A 18 9.45 -4.16 16.31
C LEU A 18 10.20 -2.98 15.68
N GLN A 19 9.59 -2.24 14.75
CA GLN A 19 10.23 -1.06 14.15
C GLN A 19 10.62 -0.03 15.22
N ASN A 20 9.77 0.24 16.20
CA ASN A 20 10.08 1.20 17.27
C ASN A 20 11.28 0.76 18.13
N ILE A 21 11.47 -0.55 18.34
CA ILE A 21 12.61 -1.09 19.10
C ILE A 21 13.89 -1.03 18.27
N TYR A 22 13.85 -1.40 16.99
CA TYR A 22 15.04 -1.43 16.15
C TYR A 22 15.60 -0.03 15.82
N HIS A 23 14.77 1.01 15.86
CA HIS A 23 15.19 2.39 15.61
C HIS A 23 15.61 3.17 16.87
N ALA A 24 15.43 2.62 18.08
CA ALA A 24 15.73 3.33 19.33
C ALA A 24 17.21 3.31 19.74
N ASP A 25 18.01 2.36 19.23
CA ASP A 25 19.39 2.11 19.70
C ASP A 25 20.47 2.44 18.65
N GLN A 26 20.13 3.01 17.50
CA GLN A 26 21.14 3.46 16.55
C GLN A 26 21.59 4.89 16.91
N PRO A 27 22.87 5.11 17.31
CA PRO A 27 23.39 6.47 17.38
C PRO A 27 23.26 7.10 16.00
N MET A 28 22.78 8.35 15.93
CA MET A 28 22.72 9.10 14.68
C MET A 28 24.08 9.00 13.98
N PRO A 29 24.14 8.52 12.72
CA PRO A 29 25.38 8.54 11.97
C PRO A 29 25.86 10.00 11.89
N GLY A 30 27.13 10.21 12.23
CA GLY A 30 27.77 11.51 12.22
C GLY A 30 27.65 12.18 10.85
N GLU A 31 27.59 13.50 10.87
CA GLU A 31 27.41 14.38 9.72
C GLU A 31 28.54 14.22 8.69
N GLU A 32 28.36 13.31 7.74
CA GLU A 32 28.97 13.40 6.41
C GLU A 32 27.81 13.70 5.45
N GLN A 33 27.64 14.96 5.08
CA GLN A 33 26.68 15.36 4.04
C GLN A 33 27.21 14.88 2.69
N GLU A 34 27.01 13.61 2.40
CA GLU A 34 26.88 13.16 1.01
C GLU A 34 25.51 13.63 0.53
N ASP A 35 25.46 14.31 -0.62
CA ASP A 35 24.22 14.62 -1.32
C ASP A 35 23.50 13.29 -1.62
N ILE A 36 22.61 12.88 -0.72
CA ILE A 36 21.76 11.71 -0.95
C ILE A 36 20.77 12.13 -2.03
N VAL A 37 21.13 11.85 -3.28
CA VAL A 37 20.17 11.82 -4.37
C VAL A 37 19.16 10.76 -3.98
N ILE A 38 18.02 11.18 -3.44
CA ILE A 38 16.88 10.31 -3.20
C ILE A 38 16.40 9.87 -4.58
N THR A 39 16.95 8.78 -5.10
CA THR A 39 16.39 8.08 -6.25
C THR A 39 15.04 7.57 -5.79
N SER A 40 13.99 8.35 -6.08
CA SER A 40 12.61 8.07 -5.74
C SER A 40 12.30 6.61 -6.06
N THR A 41 12.16 5.79 -5.02
CA THR A 41 11.85 4.37 -5.17
C THR A 41 10.55 4.28 -5.94
N GLN A 42 10.60 3.75 -7.16
CA GLN A 42 9.42 3.67 -8.01
C GLN A 42 8.39 2.79 -7.31
N ASN A 43 7.29 3.41 -6.88
CA ASN A 43 6.22 2.70 -6.21
C ASN A 43 5.68 1.60 -7.14
N ASN A 44 5.81 0.34 -6.74
CA ASN A 44 5.46 -0.83 -7.57
C ASN A 44 3.95 -1.07 -7.71
N LEU A 45 3.11 -0.11 -7.29
CA LEU A 45 1.66 -0.18 -7.38
C LEU A 45 1.19 0.25 -8.77
N LEU A 46 0.38 -0.59 -9.42
CA LEU A 46 -0.20 -0.27 -10.74
C LEU A 46 -1.40 0.67 -10.66
N ASN A 47 -1.96 0.87 -9.47
CA ASN A 47 -3.10 1.75 -9.26
C ASN A 47 -3.05 2.43 -7.90
N MET A 48 -3.38 3.73 -7.90
CA MET A 48 -3.43 4.57 -6.70
C MET A 48 -4.79 4.53 -6.00
N LYS A 49 -5.83 4.06 -6.68
CA LYS A 49 -7.20 3.96 -6.18
C LYS A 49 -7.78 2.58 -6.49
N CYS A 50 -8.59 2.05 -5.59
CA CYS A 50 -9.33 0.81 -5.82
C CYS A 50 -10.30 1.00 -7.00
N PRO A 51 -10.23 0.17 -8.05
CA PRO A 51 -11.10 0.29 -9.22
C PRO A 51 -12.60 0.05 -8.95
N LEU A 52 -12.94 -0.54 -7.80
CA LEU A 52 -14.32 -0.85 -7.42
C LEU A 52 -14.92 0.21 -6.48
N THR A 53 -14.14 0.69 -5.50
CA THR A 53 -14.62 1.60 -4.46
C THR A 53 -14.18 3.05 -4.68
N GLY A 54 -13.19 3.30 -5.54
CA GLY A 54 -12.60 4.63 -5.74
C GLY A 54 -11.71 5.12 -4.59
N LYS A 55 -11.68 4.42 -3.45
CA LYS A 55 -10.83 4.74 -2.30
C LYS A 55 -9.35 4.72 -2.69
N PRO A 56 -8.52 5.65 -2.17
CA PRO A 56 -7.08 5.61 -2.39
C PRO A 56 -6.47 4.36 -1.75
N ALA A 57 -5.35 3.87 -2.29
CA ALA A 57 -4.71 2.64 -1.83
C ALA A 57 -4.29 2.71 -0.35
N THR A 58 -3.97 3.91 0.14
CA THR A 58 -3.65 4.22 1.54
C THR A 58 -4.82 4.02 2.51
N GLU A 59 -6.07 4.05 2.03
CA GLU A 59 -7.29 3.98 2.86
C GLU A 59 -8.05 2.65 2.68
N LEU A 60 -7.48 1.69 1.98
CA LEU A 60 -8.14 0.40 1.74
C LEU A 60 -8.15 -0.45 3.01
N GLN A 61 -9.32 -0.99 3.33
CA GLN A 61 -9.44 -1.98 4.39
C GLN A 61 -9.09 -3.38 3.86
N ASN A 62 -8.08 -4.02 4.43
CA ASN A 62 -7.58 -5.33 3.98
C ASN A 62 -7.23 -5.32 2.48
N PRO A 63 -6.22 -4.54 2.05
CA PRO A 63 -5.84 -4.44 0.64
C PRO A 63 -5.39 -5.81 0.12
N ILE A 64 -5.88 -6.18 -1.06
CA ILE A 64 -5.49 -7.40 -1.75
C ILE A 64 -5.19 -7.13 -3.22
N ARG A 65 -4.24 -7.87 -3.78
CA ARG A 65 -3.76 -7.73 -5.14
C ARG A 65 -4.13 -8.95 -5.96
N TRP A 66 -4.65 -8.73 -7.17
CA TRP A 66 -4.86 -9.82 -8.11
C TRP A 66 -3.53 -10.20 -8.77
N MET A 67 -3.11 -11.45 -8.63
CA MET A 67 -1.80 -11.93 -9.10
C MET A 67 -1.58 -11.79 -10.60
N ASP A 68 -2.63 -11.87 -11.42
CA ASP A 68 -2.47 -11.88 -12.86
C ASP A 68 -2.28 -10.49 -13.48
N CYS A 69 -2.95 -9.46 -12.95
CA CYS A 69 -2.87 -8.09 -13.50
C CYS A 69 -2.30 -7.07 -12.49
N LYS A 70 -1.93 -7.50 -11.29
CA LYS A 70 -1.35 -6.71 -10.19
C LYS A 70 -2.19 -5.52 -9.68
N HIS A 71 -3.45 -5.40 -10.08
CA HIS A 71 -4.34 -4.37 -9.55
C HIS A 71 -4.76 -4.69 -8.11
N ILE A 72 -4.87 -3.61 -7.32
CA ILE A 72 -5.16 -3.63 -5.89
C ILE A 72 -6.64 -3.31 -5.66
N TYR A 73 -7.26 -4.05 -4.75
CA TYR A 73 -8.66 -3.91 -4.38
C TYR A 73 -8.84 -3.94 -2.87
N GLU A 74 -9.99 -3.43 -2.42
CA GLU A 74 -10.52 -3.72 -1.09
C GLU A 74 -11.12 -5.14 -1.09
N LYS A 75 -10.83 -5.93 -0.04
CA LYS A 75 -11.16 -7.37 0.00
C LYS A 75 -12.64 -7.68 -0.15
N GLU A 76 -13.49 -7.11 0.70
CA GLU A 76 -14.92 -7.43 0.68
C GLU A 76 -15.59 -7.01 -0.63
N PRO A 77 -15.35 -5.78 -1.17
CA PRO A 77 -15.92 -5.36 -2.45
C PRO A 77 -15.49 -6.23 -3.63
N VAL A 78 -14.24 -6.69 -3.70
CA VAL A 78 -13.80 -7.53 -4.83
C VAL A 78 -14.33 -8.95 -4.74
N ILE A 79 -14.43 -9.54 -3.55
CA ILE A 79 -15.09 -10.84 -3.38
C ILE A 79 -16.56 -10.74 -3.79
N HIS A 80 -17.25 -9.68 -3.36
CA HIS A 80 -18.63 -9.43 -3.77
C HIS A 80 -18.76 -9.25 -5.30
N TYR A 81 -17.86 -8.48 -5.92
CA TYR A 81 -17.83 -8.29 -7.37
C TYR A 81 -17.64 -9.62 -8.12
N ILE A 82 -16.70 -10.46 -7.69
CA ILE A 82 -16.45 -11.79 -8.30
C ILE A 82 -17.71 -12.66 -8.21
N SER A 83 -18.41 -12.61 -7.07
CA SER A 83 -19.61 -13.41 -6.85
C SER A 83 -20.80 -13.00 -7.72
N THR A 84 -20.93 -11.70 -8.01
CA THR A 84 -22.07 -11.10 -8.75
C THR A 84 -21.85 -11.07 -10.26
N LYS A 85 -20.60 -10.95 -10.74
CA LYS A 85 -20.27 -10.85 -12.18
C LYS A 85 -20.03 -12.19 -12.88
N LYS A 86 -20.74 -13.24 -12.47
CA LYS A 86 -20.72 -14.56 -13.15
C LYS A 86 -21.22 -14.46 -14.60
N PRO A 87 -20.75 -15.32 -15.51
CA PRO A 87 -19.79 -16.42 -15.29
C PRO A 87 -18.32 -16.02 -15.38
N HIS A 88 -18.01 -14.82 -15.87
CA HIS A 88 -16.64 -14.40 -16.19
C HIS A 88 -16.32 -13.02 -15.59
N PRO A 89 -16.19 -12.90 -14.26
CA PRO A 89 -15.71 -11.66 -13.64
C PRO A 89 -14.30 -11.33 -14.16
N ARG A 90 -14.04 -10.06 -14.46
CA ARG A 90 -12.74 -9.57 -14.98
C ARG A 90 -12.28 -8.36 -14.18
N CYS A 91 -11.02 -7.97 -14.30
CA CYS A 91 -10.59 -6.68 -13.77
C CYS A 91 -11.41 -5.56 -14.44
N PRO A 92 -11.97 -4.62 -13.66
CA PRO A 92 -12.76 -3.50 -14.17
C PRO A 92 -11.90 -2.34 -14.72
N VAL A 93 -10.58 -2.38 -14.56
CA VAL A 93 -9.66 -1.37 -15.12
C VAL A 93 -9.68 -1.47 -16.64
N ALA A 94 -9.71 -0.31 -17.31
CA ALA A 94 -9.72 -0.22 -18.76
C ALA A 94 -8.50 -0.93 -19.38
N GLY A 95 -8.75 -1.76 -20.38
CA GLY A 95 -7.76 -2.70 -20.93
C GLY A 95 -8.21 -4.13 -20.64
N LYS A 96 -8.79 -4.80 -21.63
CA LYS A 96 -9.38 -6.14 -21.48
C LYS A 96 -8.30 -7.16 -21.11
N PHE A 97 -8.05 -7.32 -19.81
CA PHE A 97 -7.31 -8.46 -19.33
C PHE A 97 -8.18 -9.72 -19.55
N PRO A 98 -7.74 -10.69 -20.36
CA PRO A 98 -8.60 -11.78 -20.81
C PRO A 98 -8.88 -12.81 -19.70
N LYS A 99 -8.07 -12.81 -18.65
CA LYS A 99 -8.20 -13.78 -17.55
C LYS A 99 -9.40 -13.46 -16.66
N ILE A 100 -9.96 -14.51 -16.09
CA ILE A 100 -11.06 -14.45 -15.14
C ILE A 100 -10.48 -14.11 -13.77
N LEU A 101 -11.08 -13.12 -13.11
CA LEU A 101 -10.78 -12.76 -11.74
C LEU A 101 -11.34 -13.85 -10.81
N GLN A 102 -10.44 -14.59 -10.16
CA GLN A 102 -10.79 -15.71 -9.27
C GLN A 102 -10.39 -15.40 -7.83
N VAL A 103 -11.25 -15.75 -6.87
CA VAL A 103 -11.01 -15.51 -5.42
C VAL A 103 -9.65 -16.07 -4.98
N GLY A 104 -9.30 -17.29 -5.39
CA GLY A 104 -8.02 -17.92 -5.03
C GLY A 104 -6.76 -17.26 -5.62
N ARG A 105 -6.92 -16.26 -6.51
CA ARG A 105 -5.80 -15.51 -7.11
C ARG A 105 -5.73 -14.06 -6.62
N VAL A 106 -6.63 -13.65 -5.72
CA VAL A 106 -6.55 -12.33 -5.08
C VAL A 106 -6.00 -12.53 -3.68
N VAL A 107 -4.80 -11.98 -3.43
CA VAL A 107 -4.02 -12.28 -2.22
C VAL A 107 -3.55 -10.99 -1.54
N CYS A 108 -3.41 -11.05 -0.21
CA CYS A 108 -2.62 -10.06 0.51
C CYS A 108 -1.17 -10.54 0.51
N ASP A 109 -0.27 -9.81 -0.14
CA ASP A 109 1.16 -10.13 -0.14
C ASP A 109 1.95 -9.11 0.68
N ALA A 110 3.04 -9.55 1.32
CA ALA A 110 3.81 -8.69 2.23
C ALA A 110 4.38 -7.44 1.54
N LEU A 111 4.72 -7.54 0.25
CA LEU A 111 5.24 -6.41 -0.52
C LEU A 111 4.16 -5.37 -0.83
N LEU A 112 2.89 -5.78 -0.93
CA LEU A 112 1.76 -4.87 -1.11
C LEU A 112 1.61 -3.92 0.09
N THR A 113 1.75 -4.44 1.32
CA THR A 113 1.68 -3.63 2.53
C THR A 113 2.82 -2.62 2.57
N ILE A 114 4.04 -3.06 2.33
CA ILE A 114 5.23 -2.19 2.30
C ILE A 114 5.07 -1.07 1.27
N ALA A 115 4.66 -1.40 0.04
CA ALA A 115 4.49 -0.42 -1.02
C ALA A 115 3.37 0.61 -0.74
N ILE A 116 2.30 0.20 -0.04
CA ILE A 116 1.26 1.13 0.40
C ILE A 116 1.79 2.04 1.52
N ASP A 117 2.55 1.50 2.47
CA ASP A 117 3.13 2.27 3.58
C ASP A 117 4.18 3.27 3.09
N GLU A 118 5.04 2.88 2.14
CA GLU A 118 5.98 3.79 1.46
C GLU A 118 5.24 4.95 0.77
N MET A 119 4.12 4.65 0.12
CA MET A 119 3.28 5.67 -0.52
C MET A 119 2.69 6.66 0.49
N CYS A 120 2.29 6.18 1.68
CA CYS A 120 1.88 7.03 2.79
C CYS A 120 3.03 7.94 3.24
N LEU A 121 4.22 7.37 3.47
CA LEU A 121 5.37 8.13 3.97
C LEU A 121 5.85 9.20 2.98
N ALA A 122 5.87 8.89 1.68
CA ALA A 122 6.22 9.85 0.64
C ALA A 122 5.26 11.05 0.60
N SER A 123 3.98 10.85 0.94
CA SER A 123 3.02 11.96 1.06
C SER A 123 3.32 12.87 2.26
N VAL A 124 3.83 12.30 3.36
CA VAL A 124 4.20 13.06 4.58
C VAL A 124 5.51 13.83 4.37
N THR A 125 6.51 13.23 3.73
CA THR A 125 7.79 13.91 3.46
C THR A 125 7.64 15.08 2.49
N ASN A 126 6.73 14.99 1.52
CA ASN A 126 6.45 16.09 0.59
C ASN A 126 5.90 17.33 1.32
N ILE A 127 4.98 17.13 2.27
CA ILE A 127 4.42 18.19 3.12
C ILE A 127 5.50 18.83 4.00
N ASN A 128 6.39 18.01 4.58
CA ASN A 128 7.48 18.53 5.41
C ASN A 128 8.50 19.33 4.59
N SER A 129 8.80 18.92 3.34
CA SER A 129 9.69 19.67 2.45
C SER A 129 9.11 21.03 2.05
N THR A 130 7.79 21.16 1.94
CA THR A 130 7.15 22.46 1.64
C THR A 130 7.22 23.42 2.82
N MET A 131 7.39 22.94 4.06
CA MET A 131 7.51 23.79 5.25
C MET A 131 8.93 24.31 5.52
N VAL A 132 9.95 23.86 4.77
CA VAL A 132 11.34 24.34 4.93
C VAL A 132 11.64 25.57 4.04
N GLU A 133 10.84 25.84 3.00
CA GLU A 133 11.11 26.95 2.07
C GLU A 133 10.72 28.34 2.62
N ASP A 134 9.90 28.43 3.68
CA ASP A 134 9.44 29.73 4.22
C ASP A 134 10.38 30.32 5.30
N PHE A 135 11.45 29.63 5.69
CA PHE A 135 12.42 30.15 6.68
C PHE A 135 13.59 30.94 6.08
N TYR A 136 13.77 30.94 4.76
CA TYR A 136 14.89 31.62 4.09
C TYR A 136 14.51 32.89 3.32
N ARG A 137 13.30 33.42 3.52
CA ARG A 137 12.90 34.71 2.95
C ARG A 137 12.57 35.71 4.07
N SER A 138 13.61 36.33 4.61
CA SER A 138 13.54 37.61 5.34
C SER A 138 14.30 38.67 4.57
#